data_AF-A0A836TGG2-F1
#
_entry.id   AF-A0A836TGG2-F1
#
_cell.length_a   1.000
_cell.length_b   1.000
_cell.length_c   1.000
_cell.angle_alpha   90.00
_cell.angle_beta   90.00
_cell.angle_gamma   90.00
#
_symmetry.space_group_name_H-M   'P 1'
#
loop_
_entity.id
_entity.type
_entity.pdbx_description
1 polymer ?
#
loop_
_entity_poly.entity_id
_entity_poly.type
_entity_poly.pdbx_seq_one_letter_code
_entity_poly.pdbx_strand_id
1 'polypeptide(L)' 'MKVSLASALGTCFGVEDAITMAMTPEFGKNLTIVGQLVHNPQINESLKKNGVALVNNIDDIDRIKT' A
#
# COMPACT_ATOMS: atom_id res chain seq x y z
N MET A 1 -18.28 0.28 -31.10
CA MET A 1 -16.97 0.58 -30.46
C MET A 1 -16.29 -0.75 -30.16
N LYS A 2 -15.03 -0.95 -30.55
CA LYS A 2 -14.27 -2.18 -30.28
C LYS A 2 -13.32 -1.92 -29.11
N VAL A 3 -13.45 -2.71 -28.04
CA VAL A 3 -12.53 -2.69 -26.90
C VAL A 3 -11.52 -3.83 -27.08
N SER A 4 -10.25 -3.59 -26.77
CA SER A 4 -9.20 -4.61 -26.85
C SER A 4 -8.40 -4.61 -25.56
N LEU A 5 -8.13 -5.80 -25.05
CA LEU A 5 -7.44 -6.02 -23.79
C LEU A 5 -6.01 -6.48 -24.09
N ALA A 6 -5.03 -5.92 -23.38
CA ALA A 6 -3.65 -6.38 -23.49
C ALA A 6 -3.51 -7.83 -22.99
N SER A 7 -2.46 -8.54 -23.41
CA SER A 7 -2.13 -9.86 -22.84
C SER A 7 -1.43 -9.74 -21.48
N ALA A 8 -0.69 -8.65 -21.27
CA ALA A 8 -0.02 -8.32 -20.02
C ALA A 8 -0.64 -7.05 -19.45
N LEU A 9 -1.50 -7.20 -18.45
CA LEU A 9 -2.08 -6.10 -17.68
C LEU A 9 -2.31 -6.54 -16.22
N GLY A 10 -2.46 -5.56 -15.34
CA GLY A 10 -2.76 -5.78 -13.94
C GLY A 10 -1.55 -5.61 -13.03
N THR A 11 -1.56 -6.34 -11.92
CA THR A 11 -0.58 -6.20 -10.85
C THR A 11 0.65 -7.04 -11.15
N CYS A 12 1.85 -6.46 -11.05
CA CYS A 12 3.09 -7.22 -11.12
C CYS A 12 3.38 -7.91 -9.78
N PHE A 13 4.17 -8.98 -9.83
CA PHE A 13 4.53 -9.76 -8.64
C PHE A 13 5.04 -8.91 -7.47
N GLY A 14 5.93 -7.95 -7.72
CA GLY A 14 6.48 -7.11 -6.66
C GLY A 14 5.44 -6.21 -5.98
N VAL A 15 4.42 -5.78 -6.72
CA VAL A 15 3.31 -5.01 -6.14
C VAL A 15 2.39 -5.93 -5.32
N GLU A 16 2.08 -7.12 -5.82
CA GLU A 16 1.25 -8.10 -5.12
C GLU A 16 1.89 -8.55 -3.80
N ASP A 17 3.19 -8.86 -3.83
CA ASP A 17 3.96 -9.27 -2.66
C ASP A 17 4.00 -8.18 -1.59
N ALA A 18 4.31 -6.93 -1.99
CA ALA A 18 4.35 -5.79 -1.09
C ALA A 18 2.99 -5.52 -0.41
N ILE A 19 1.89 -5.60 -1.17
CA ILE A 19 0.54 -5.44 -0.63
C ILE A 19 0.20 -6.57 0.32
N THR A 20 0.49 -7.82 -0.05
CA THR A 20 0.20 -9.00 0.77
C THR A 20 0.94 -8.92 2.10
N MET A 21 2.23 -8.55 2.07
CA MET A 21 3.05 -8.35 3.26
C MET A 21 2.48 -7.25 4.16
N ALA A 22 2.14 -6.08 3.61
CA ALA A 22 1.59 -4.98 4.40
C ALA A 22 0.19 -5.27 5.00
N MET A 23 -0.51 -6.27 4.46
CA MET A 23 -1.83 -6.70 4.93
C MET A 23 -1.76 -7.82 5.98
N THR A 24 -0.58 -8.38 6.29
CA THR A 24 -0.51 -9.48 7.25
C THR A 24 -0.88 -9.02 8.66
N PRO A 25 -1.56 -9.87 9.46
CA PRO A 25 -1.96 -9.52 10.83
C PRO A 25 -0.80 -9.17 11.76
N GLU A 26 0.39 -9.70 11.47
CA GLU A 26 1.64 -9.47 12.21
C GLU A 26 2.01 -7.98 12.21
N PHE A 27 1.73 -7.28 11.12
CA PHE A 27 2.03 -5.87 10.95
C PHE A 27 0.90 -4.96 11.45
N GLY A 28 -0.36 -5.39 11.33
CA GLY A 28 -1.54 -4.76 11.95
C GLY A 28 -1.48 -3.23 12.06
N LYS A 29 -1.61 -2.70 13.28
CA LYS A 29 -1.49 -1.26 13.59
C LYS A 29 -0.05 -0.77 13.77
N ASN A 30 0.93 -1.66 13.68
CA ASN A 30 2.32 -1.40 14.01
C ASN A 30 3.22 -1.26 12.77
N LEU A 31 2.62 -1.03 11.60
CA LEU A 31 3.32 -0.78 10.35
C LEU A 31 3.15 0.67 9.92
N THR A 32 4.28 1.30 9.63
CA THR A 32 4.35 2.61 9.00
C THR A 32 5.02 2.46 7.65
N ILE A 33 4.39 3.01 6.62
CA ILE A 33 4.95 3.10 5.27
C ILE A 33 5.27 4.58 4.98
N VAL A 34 6.49 4.82 4.54
CA VAL A 34 6.94 6.15 4.09
C VAL A 34 6.60 6.30 2.60
N GLY A 35 5.95 7.40 2.25
CA GLY A 35 5.38 7.67 0.94
C GLY A 35 4.13 6.83 0.69
N GLN A 36 4.13 6.13 -0.44
CA GLN A 36 3.05 5.26 -0.87
C GLN A 36 3.61 3.87 -1.18
N LEU A 37 2.94 2.82 -0.73
CA LEU A 37 3.30 1.44 -1.10
C LEU A 37 3.18 1.25 -2.62
N VAL A 38 2.11 1.80 -3.18
CA VAL A 38 1.80 1.82 -4.61
C VAL A 38 1.11 3.11 -4.98
N HIS A 39 1.25 3.54 -6.22
CA HIS A 39 0.50 4.69 -6.77
C HIS A 39 -0.93 4.26 -7.16
N ASN A 40 -1.66 3.71 -6.21
CA ASN A 40 -3.06 3.33 -6.35
C ASN A 40 -3.84 3.82 -5.10
N PRO A 41 -4.69 4.86 -5.24
CA PRO A 41 -5.47 5.41 -4.13
C PRO A 41 -6.33 4.37 -3.42
N GLN A 42 -6.91 3.41 -4.15
CA GLN A 42 -7.79 2.38 -3.58
C GLN A 42 -7.02 1.44 -2.64
N ILE A 43 -5.78 1.10 -3.00
CA ILE A 43 -4.90 0.30 -2.14
C ILE A 43 -4.46 1.10 -0.92
N ASN A 44 -4.09 2.37 -1.11
CA ASN A 44 -3.68 3.24 0.00
C ASN A 44 -4.79 3.42 1.04
N GLU A 45 -6.04 3.54 0.61
CA GLU A 45 -7.20 3.55 1.52
C GLU A 45 -7.38 2.23 2.26
N SER A 46 -7.17 1.11 1.57
CA SER A 46 -7.31 -0.23 2.16
C SER A 46 -6.23 -0.49 3.23
N LEU A 47 -5.00 -0.04 2.99
CA LEU A 47 -3.91 -0.09 3.97
C LEU A 47 -4.25 0.71 5.23
N LYS A 48 -4.76 1.94 5.09
CA LYS A 48 -5.21 2.75 6.23
C LYS A 48 -6.33 2.07 7.01
N LYS A 49 -7.28 1.43 6.33
CA LYS A 49 -8.37 0.65 6.97
C LYS A 49 -7.84 -0.57 7.73
N ASN A 50 -6.75 -1.16 7.25
CA ASN A 50 -6.06 -2.25 7.95
C ASN A 50 -5.22 -1.79 9.15
N GLY A 51 -5.15 -0.48 9.40
CA GLY A 51 -4.39 0.11 10.51
C GLY A 51 -2.96 0.52 10.16
N VAL A 52 -2.56 0.41 8.89
CA VAL A 52 -1.23 0.82 8.43
C VAL A 52 -1.15 2.34 8.38
N ALA A 53 -0.13 2.91 9.03
CA ALA A 53 0.16 4.33 8.97
C ALA A 53 0.91 4.67 7.68
N LEU A 54 0.56 5.80 7.06
CA LEU A 54 1.23 6.34 5.88
C LEU A 54 1.74 7.75 6.20
N VAL A 55 3.04 7.96 6.07
CA VAL A 55 3.69 9.28 6.21
C VAL A 55 4.31 9.70 4.91
N ASN A 56 4.43 11.00 4.63
CA ASN A 56 4.92 11.46 3.32
C ASN A 56 6.45 11.44 3.21
N ASN A 57 7.14 11.60 4.34
CA ASN A 57 8.59 11.68 4.42
C ASN A 57 9.08 11.05 5.73
N ILE A 58 10.40 10.92 5.85
CA ILE A 58 11.04 10.31 7.02
C ILE A 58 10.95 11.21 8.27
N ASP A 59 10.88 12.53 8.09
CA ASP A 59 10.79 13.50 9.18
C ASP A 59 9.41 13.48 9.87
N ASP A 60 8.39 12.95 9.19
CA ASP A 60 7.04 12.78 9.69
C ASP A 60 6.88 11.53 10.59
N ILE A 61 7.89 10.67 10.67
CA ILE A 61 7.84 9.45 11.50
C ILE A 61 7.65 9.79 12.98
N ASP A 62 8.30 10.86 13.46
CA ASP A 62 8.20 11.29 14.87
C ASP A 62 6.79 11.79 15.26
N ARG A 63 5.91 12.04 14.28
CA ARG A 63 4.53 12.45 14.51
C ARG A 63 3.59 11.26 14.74
N ILE A 64 4.06 10.04 14.52
CA ILE A 64 3.30 8.82 14.70
C ILE A 64 3.31 8.46 16.18
N LYS A 65 2.14 8.57 16.83
CA LYS A 65 1.95 8.10 18.20
C LYS A 65 1.58 6.62 18.15
N THR A 66 2.53 5.77 18.52
CA THR A 66 2.33 4.32 18.71
C THR A 66 1.48 4.02 19.93
#